data_AF-A0A3D1SU68-F1
#
_entry.id   AF-A0A3D1SU68-F1
#
_cell.length_a   1.000
_cell.length_b   1.000
_cell.length_c   1.000
_cell.angle_alpha   90.00
_cell.angle_beta   90.00
_cell.angle_gamma   90.00
#
_symmetry.space_group_name_H-M   'P 1'
#
loop_
_entity.id
_entity.type
_entity.pdbx_description
1 polymer ?
#
loop_
_entity_poly.entity_id
_entity_poly.type
_entity_poly.pdbx_seq_one_letter_code
_entity_poly.pdbx_strand_id
1 'polypeptide(L)'
;MQTSKATPQPRWRLSEERTQRKWSQQEVADLIGTTYVNISRWERGITRPNPYFRRKLCALFDKNEQELDLGGGTRFSASHAGEAEKVTAGVASTDGASSSEAIPDGALYDSAIPLQPAFTLIGRDNELSQIKQRLRKGGSVALTALNGLPGVGKTALSITLAHDPEIREHFRDGILWAGLGPHPNISGMLSRWGTLLGVSANALATMSSDEEWAKTLHAAIGTRSMLLVIDDAWTVEEALAMKVGGPNCAHLVTTRFPGIASHITVDGATVIHELDEHESIELLKKLAPGVVDKEEKKATDLVHAVGGLPLALTLMGNYLRKEAHSGKSRRIGAALKRLAVAEERLLLREARAPVERHTSLPTETPLSLQTVFEVTDQQLKEPERAALYALSVFPPKPNSFSEEAALAVADCTVETLDALSDTGLLESSGTDRYTLHQTIADYAHFALVGTRFSASHTAAYEKLIAFVISYVELHKKDYELLEMEFNMIIAALEAAQEKGKQAELVRG
;
A
#
# COMPACT_ATOMS: atom_id res chain seq x y z
N MET A 1 -29.04 31.67 -10.88
CA MET A 1 -28.53 32.75 -10.00
C MET A 1 -27.11 32.38 -9.59
N GLN A 2 -26.16 33.29 -9.80
CA GLN A 2 -24.76 33.12 -9.42
C GLN A 2 -24.64 32.99 -7.89
N THR A 3 -24.03 31.91 -7.40
CA THR A 3 -23.58 31.83 -6.00
C THR A 3 -22.09 32.17 -5.95
N SER A 4 -21.79 33.26 -5.23
CA SER A 4 -20.46 33.86 -5.14
C SER A 4 -19.50 32.94 -4.38
N LYS A 5 -18.36 32.57 -4.98
CA LYS A 5 -17.23 32.02 -4.24
C LYS A 5 -16.70 33.08 -3.27
N ALA A 6 -16.84 32.87 -1.96
CA ALA A 6 -16.22 33.73 -0.95
C ALA A 6 -14.70 33.76 -1.18
N THR A 7 -14.19 34.93 -1.55
CA THR A 7 -12.76 35.15 -1.75
C THR A 7 -12.07 35.16 -0.38
N PRO A 8 -10.94 34.47 -0.18
CA PRO A 8 -10.23 34.50 1.10
C PRO A 8 -9.81 35.95 1.40
N GLN A 9 -10.24 36.49 2.55
CA GLN A 9 -9.79 37.80 3.00
C GLN A 9 -8.34 37.70 3.50
N PRO A 10 -7.39 38.48 2.94
CA PRO A 10 -6.02 38.57 3.44
C PRO A 10 -5.98 38.95 4.92
N ARG A 11 -5.04 38.40 5.67
CA ARG A 11 -4.80 38.79 7.08
C ARG A 11 -3.79 39.92 7.10
N TRP A 12 -4.27 41.13 6.82
CA TRP A 12 -3.41 42.31 6.65
C TRP A 12 -2.55 42.60 7.88
N ARG A 13 -3.06 42.37 9.11
CA ARG A 13 -2.31 42.67 10.35
C ARG A 13 -1.06 41.81 10.53
N LEU A 14 -1.12 40.52 10.21
CA LEU A 14 0.07 39.65 10.27
C LEU A 14 1.15 40.08 9.26
N SER A 15 0.74 40.41 8.03
CA SER A 15 1.67 40.85 6.97
C SER A 15 2.26 42.23 7.25
N GLU A 16 1.47 43.14 7.83
CA GLU A 16 1.87 44.48 8.23
C GLU A 16 2.90 44.45 9.36
N GLU A 17 2.67 43.67 10.42
CA GLU A 17 3.60 43.51 11.54
C GLU A 17 4.95 42.93 11.09
N ARG A 18 4.92 41.94 10.21
CA ARG A 18 6.15 41.41 9.58
C ARG A 18 6.90 42.52 8.81
N THR A 19 6.18 43.30 8.02
CA THR A 19 6.78 44.35 7.16
C THR A 19 7.33 45.51 7.99
N GLN A 20 6.66 45.90 9.07
CA GLN A 20 7.16 46.91 10.01
C GLN A 20 8.48 46.50 10.66
N ARG A 21 8.64 45.21 10.96
CA ARG A 21 9.90 44.64 11.49
C ARG A 21 10.96 44.36 10.42
N LYS A 22 10.68 44.68 9.15
CA LYS A 22 11.55 44.43 7.98
C LYS A 22 11.95 42.95 7.83
N TRP A 23 11.09 42.02 8.25
CA TRP A 23 11.31 40.59 8.08
C TRP A 23 10.69 40.07 6.77
N SER A 24 11.39 39.15 6.12
CA SER A 24 10.88 38.32 5.04
C SER A 24 9.96 37.22 5.57
N GLN A 25 9.11 36.66 4.70
CA GLN A 25 8.26 35.52 5.07
C GLN A 25 9.09 34.29 5.46
N GLN A 26 10.31 34.15 4.91
CA GLN A 26 11.24 33.08 5.27
C GLN A 26 11.80 33.27 6.69
N GLU A 27 12.20 34.49 7.07
CA GLU A 27 12.73 34.76 8.41
C GLU A 27 11.66 34.51 9.50
N VAL A 28 10.41 34.91 9.28
CA VAL A 28 9.31 34.57 10.20
C VAL A 28 9.10 33.06 10.27
N ALA A 29 9.23 32.36 9.14
CA ALA A 29 9.09 30.92 9.09
C ALA A 29 10.17 30.21 9.92
N ASP A 30 11.42 30.64 9.80
CA ASP A 30 12.56 30.09 10.54
C ASP A 30 12.41 30.35 12.05
N LEU A 31 12.00 31.56 12.44
CA LEU A 31 11.82 31.96 13.84
C LEU A 31 10.74 31.16 14.58
N ILE A 32 9.71 30.67 13.88
CA ILE A 32 8.64 29.87 14.48
C ILE A 32 8.71 28.38 14.14
N GLY A 33 9.71 27.96 13.36
CA GLY A 33 9.91 26.57 12.92
C GLY A 33 8.82 26.08 11.97
N THR A 34 8.58 26.81 10.89
CA THR A 34 7.67 26.44 9.78
C THR A 34 8.31 26.76 8.42
N THR A 35 7.53 26.73 7.33
CA THR A 35 8.01 27.09 5.99
C THR A 35 7.42 28.43 5.51
N TYR A 36 8.13 29.14 4.63
CA TYR A 36 7.63 30.41 4.07
C TYR A 36 6.26 30.24 3.38
N VAL A 37 5.98 29.05 2.81
CA VAL A 37 4.71 28.73 2.16
C VAL A 37 3.55 28.83 3.16
N ASN A 38 3.76 28.40 4.40
CA ASN A 38 2.76 28.51 5.46
C ASN A 38 2.52 29.96 5.86
N ILE A 39 3.60 30.75 6.06
CA ILE A 39 3.49 32.19 6.34
C ILE A 39 2.73 32.92 5.22
N SER A 40 3.10 32.64 3.97
CA SER A 40 2.47 33.21 2.78
C SER A 40 0.99 32.84 2.66
N ARG A 41 0.60 31.61 3.02
CA ARG A 41 -0.81 31.18 3.00
C ARG A 41 -1.61 31.82 4.13
N TRP A 42 -1.02 32.03 5.30
CA TRP A 42 -1.68 32.70 6.44
C TRP A 42 -1.89 34.18 6.17
N GLU A 43 -0.87 34.90 5.68
CA GLU A 43 -1.00 36.32 5.30
C GLU A 43 -2.04 36.55 4.21
N ARG A 44 -2.17 35.61 3.25
CA ARG A 44 -3.19 35.66 2.20
C ARG A 44 -4.57 35.15 2.63
N GLY A 45 -4.71 34.70 3.88
CA GLY A 45 -5.97 34.17 4.41
C GLY A 45 -6.42 32.85 3.76
N ILE A 46 -5.53 32.15 3.04
CA ILE A 46 -5.82 30.87 2.35
C ILE A 46 -5.99 29.75 3.37
N THR A 47 -5.15 29.74 4.40
CA THR A 47 -5.25 28.81 5.54
C THR A 47 -5.08 29.58 6.84
N ARG A 48 -5.49 28.98 7.95
CA ARG A 48 -5.27 29.55 9.30
C ARG A 48 -4.14 28.79 9.99
N PRO A 49 -3.25 29.47 10.74
CA PRO A 49 -2.29 28.78 11.59
C PRO A 49 -3.03 27.99 12.67
N ASN A 50 -2.58 26.77 12.93
CA ASN A 50 -3.09 25.96 14.03
C ASN A 50 -2.74 26.62 15.40
N PRO A 51 -3.32 26.17 16.52
CA PRO A 51 -3.07 26.77 17.84
C PRO A 51 -1.59 26.86 18.23
N TYR A 52 -0.77 25.88 17.83
CA TYR A 52 0.68 25.87 18.08
C TYR A 52 1.37 27.05 17.39
N PHE A 53 1.12 27.25 16.10
CA PHE A 53 1.70 28.36 15.35
C PHE A 53 1.07 29.71 15.71
N ARG A 54 -0.21 29.76 16.11
CA ARG A 54 -0.83 30.98 16.64
C ARG A 54 -0.13 31.46 17.90
N ARG A 55 0.14 30.56 18.86
CA ARG A 55 0.91 30.88 20.08
C ARG A 55 2.31 31.37 19.73
N LYS A 56 3.00 30.72 18.79
CA LYS A 56 4.33 31.16 18.36
C LYS A 56 4.34 32.51 17.66
N LEU A 57 3.35 32.79 16.81
CA LEU A 57 3.22 34.10 16.15
C LEU A 57 2.90 35.19 17.17
N CYS A 58 2.00 34.92 18.12
CA CYS A 58 1.69 35.84 19.21
C CYS A 58 2.93 36.15 20.06
N ALA A 59 3.70 35.11 20.41
CA ALA A 59 4.95 35.27 21.15
C ALA A 59 6.03 35.99 20.33
N LEU A 60 6.15 35.69 19.03
CA LEU A 60 7.14 36.32 18.15
C LEU A 60 6.86 37.82 17.98
N PHE A 61 5.58 38.18 17.78
CA PHE A 61 5.17 39.56 17.56
C PHE A 61 4.80 40.32 18.85
N ASP A 62 4.86 39.67 20.01
CA ASP A 62 4.42 40.22 21.31
C ASP A 62 3.02 40.85 21.24
N LYS A 63 2.09 40.09 20.62
CA LYS A 63 0.73 40.53 20.30
C LYS A 63 -0.25 39.39 20.51
N ASN A 64 -1.51 39.72 20.79
CA ASN A 64 -2.57 38.71 20.93
C ASN A 64 -3.14 38.28 19.56
N GLU A 65 -3.96 37.22 19.55
CA GLU A 65 -4.53 36.67 18.31
C GLU A 65 -5.43 37.65 17.55
N GLN A 66 -6.05 38.63 18.21
CA GLN A 66 -6.89 39.62 17.54
C GLN A 66 -6.05 40.72 16.88
N GLU A 67 -4.94 41.09 17.51
CA GLU A 67 -3.98 42.07 17.01
C GLU A 67 -3.22 41.57 15.78
N LEU A 68 -3.02 40.26 15.64
CA LEU A 68 -2.42 39.63 14.47
C LEU A 68 -3.45 39.10 13.46
N ASP A 69 -4.74 39.34 13.70
CA ASP A 69 -5.84 38.83 12.88
C ASP A 69 -5.77 37.30 12.73
N LEU A 70 -5.45 36.57 13.81
CA LEU A 70 -5.28 35.11 13.91
C LEU A 70 -6.53 34.42 14.47
N GLY A 71 -7.37 35.14 15.21
CA GLY A 71 -8.61 34.63 15.81
C GLY A 71 -9.75 34.38 14.81
N GLY A 72 -10.68 33.50 15.17
CA GLY A 72 -11.96 33.29 14.48
C GLY A 72 -13.10 33.86 15.30
N GLY A 73 -13.50 35.09 15.01
CA GLY A 73 -14.64 35.73 15.66
C GLY A 73 -15.09 36.94 14.85
N THR A 74 -16.36 36.95 14.49
CA THR A 74 -17.09 38.06 13.88
C THR A 74 -16.87 39.37 14.65
N ARG A 75 -16.52 40.45 13.93
CA ARG A 75 -16.56 41.80 14.51
C ARG A 75 -18.01 42.13 14.87
N PHE A 76 -18.25 42.32 16.17
CA PHE A 76 -19.35 43.17 16.64
C PHE A 76 -19.07 44.62 16.18
N SER A 77 -20.00 45.20 15.43
CA SER A 77 -20.10 46.65 15.27
C SER A 77 -20.80 47.24 16.49
N ALA A 78 -20.15 48.18 17.15
CA ALA A 78 -20.79 49.02 18.15
C ALA A 78 -21.72 50.05 17.48
N SER A 79 -22.99 50.09 17.91
CA SER A 79 -23.77 51.30 18.24
C SER A 79 -25.26 50.94 18.24
N HIS A 80 -25.90 51.01 19.40
CA HIS A 80 -27.00 51.95 19.72
C HIS A 80 -27.48 51.65 21.14
N ALA A 81 -27.57 52.73 21.92
CA ALA A 81 -27.99 52.75 23.31
C ALA A 81 -29.51 52.97 23.41
N GLY A 82 -30.08 52.57 24.56
CA GLY A 82 -31.46 52.81 24.99
C GLY A 82 -32.36 51.58 24.75
N GLU A 83 -33.17 51.07 25.68
CA GLU A 83 -33.63 51.52 26.98
C GLU A 83 -34.03 50.29 27.81
N ALA A 84 -34.12 50.49 29.12
CA ALA A 84 -34.50 49.49 30.11
C ALA A 84 -36.00 49.19 30.09
N GLU A 85 -36.40 47.94 30.35
CA GLU A 85 -37.49 47.66 31.29
C GLU A 85 -37.47 46.23 31.84
N LYS A 86 -37.81 46.13 33.12
CA LYS A 86 -37.92 44.92 33.95
C LYS A 86 -39.18 44.12 33.56
N VAL A 87 -39.23 42.82 33.90
CA VAL A 87 -40.23 42.21 34.82
C VAL A 87 -40.18 40.65 34.79
N THR A 88 -39.88 40.11 35.97
CA THR A 88 -40.28 38.82 36.62
C THR A 88 -40.14 37.45 35.94
N ALA A 89 -39.32 36.60 36.60
CA ALA A 89 -39.62 35.28 37.18
C ALA A 89 -40.63 34.33 36.50
N GLY A 90 -40.19 33.09 36.25
CA GLY A 90 -41.09 31.93 36.33
C GLY A 90 -40.72 30.70 35.50
N VAL A 91 -40.21 29.68 36.20
CA VAL A 91 -40.47 28.25 36.00
C VAL A 91 -39.67 27.50 34.92
N ALA A 92 -38.92 26.51 35.43
CA ALA A 92 -38.22 25.47 34.72
C ALA A 92 -39.18 24.54 33.96
N SER A 93 -38.80 24.17 32.74
CA SER A 93 -39.21 22.92 32.09
C SER A 93 -38.14 22.55 31.08
N THR A 94 -37.64 21.34 31.26
CA THR A 94 -36.74 20.59 30.41
C THR A 94 -37.18 20.53 28.95
N ASP A 95 -36.33 20.97 28.04
CA ASP A 95 -36.19 20.42 26.68
C ASP A 95 -34.78 20.75 26.17
N GLY A 96 -33.84 19.89 26.53
CA GLY A 96 -32.49 19.91 25.98
C GLY A 96 -32.51 19.37 24.56
N ALA A 97 -32.93 20.20 23.61
CA ALA A 97 -32.70 19.96 22.20
C ALA A 97 -31.19 19.89 21.97
N SER A 98 -30.67 18.68 21.74
CA SER A 98 -29.32 18.50 21.24
C SER A 98 -29.24 19.20 19.89
N SER A 99 -28.39 20.22 19.82
CA SER A 99 -27.96 20.80 18.55
C SER A 99 -27.15 19.73 17.81
N SER A 100 -27.85 18.86 17.10
CA SER A 100 -27.29 18.05 16.02
C SER A 100 -26.67 19.01 15.02
N GLU A 101 -25.36 19.21 15.07
CA GLU A 101 -24.63 19.82 13.96
C GLU A 101 -24.98 19.01 12.72
N ALA A 102 -25.71 19.64 11.79
CA ALA A 102 -26.15 19.00 10.56
C ALA A 102 -24.92 18.51 9.79
N ILE A 103 -24.83 17.20 9.61
CA ILE A 103 -23.77 16.55 8.85
C ILE A 103 -23.91 17.03 7.39
N PRO A 104 -22.82 17.43 6.70
CA PRO A 104 -22.92 18.00 5.36
C PRO A 104 -23.68 17.09 4.39
N ASP A 105 -24.61 17.68 3.63
CA ASP A 105 -25.50 17.06 2.62
C ASP A 105 -24.75 16.53 1.36
N GLY A 106 -23.57 15.92 1.52
CA GLY A 106 -22.77 15.42 0.41
C GLY A 106 -21.98 14.16 0.76
N ALA A 107 -21.63 13.39 -0.27
CA ALA A 107 -20.83 12.17 -0.14
C ALA A 107 -19.50 12.46 0.58
N LEU A 108 -19.20 11.65 1.59
CA LEU A 108 -17.99 11.78 2.41
C LEU A 108 -16.85 10.94 1.81
N TYR A 109 -15.89 11.59 1.17
CA TYR A 109 -14.67 10.92 0.69
C TYR A 109 -13.52 11.20 1.65
N ASP A 110 -12.94 10.13 2.23
CA ASP A 110 -11.78 10.25 3.12
C ASP A 110 -10.59 10.87 2.35
N SER A 111 -9.93 11.85 2.97
CA SER A 111 -8.72 12.47 2.41
C SER A 111 -7.54 11.50 2.34
N ALA A 112 -7.63 10.36 3.01
CA ALA A 112 -6.68 9.26 2.92
C ALA A 112 -6.83 8.41 1.65
N ILE A 113 -7.88 8.57 0.85
CA ILE A 113 -8.01 7.87 -0.44
C ILE A 113 -6.86 8.31 -1.36
N PRO A 114 -6.00 7.39 -1.83
CA PRO A 114 -4.90 7.75 -2.72
C PRO A 114 -5.38 8.35 -4.04
N LEU A 115 -4.53 9.17 -4.66
CA LEU A 115 -4.83 9.73 -5.98
C LEU A 115 -4.94 8.62 -7.03
N GLN A 116 -5.85 8.83 -7.99
CA GLN A 116 -5.99 7.92 -9.11
C GLN A 116 -4.71 7.96 -9.95
N PRO A 117 -4.16 6.79 -10.36
CA PRO A 117 -3.02 6.73 -11.27
C PRO A 117 -3.30 7.44 -12.60
N ALA A 118 -2.26 7.93 -13.26
CA ALA A 118 -2.37 8.69 -14.51
C ALA A 118 -2.91 7.88 -15.71
N PHE A 119 -2.92 6.56 -15.62
CA PHE A 119 -3.47 5.66 -16.64
C PHE A 119 -4.30 4.56 -15.97
N THR A 120 -5.26 4.05 -16.74
CA THR A 120 -6.12 2.93 -16.34
C THR A 120 -5.30 1.67 -16.10
N LEU A 121 -5.78 0.83 -15.18
CA LEU A 121 -5.19 -0.50 -14.99
C LEU A 121 -5.32 -1.32 -16.27
N ILE A 122 -4.30 -2.13 -16.53
CA ILE A 122 -4.22 -3.05 -17.68
C ILE A 122 -4.49 -4.45 -17.13
N GLY A 123 -5.27 -5.26 -17.85
CA GLY A 123 -5.47 -6.67 -17.52
C GLY A 123 -6.27 -6.94 -16.25
N ARG A 124 -7.22 -6.05 -15.93
CA ARG A 124 -7.98 -6.08 -14.66
C ARG A 124 -9.49 -5.95 -14.82
N ASP A 125 -9.99 -5.99 -16.06
CA ASP A 125 -11.41 -5.73 -16.34
C ASP A 125 -12.33 -6.80 -15.73
N ASN A 126 -11.90 -8.06 -15.72
CA ASN A 126 -12.65 -9.17 -15.15
C ASN A 126 -12.72 -9.05 -13.62
N GLU A 127 -11.59 -8.86 -12.95
CA GLU A 127 -11.48 -8.67 -11.51
C GLU A 127 -12.33 -7.48 -11.07
N LEU A 128 -12.18 -6.33 -11.74
CA LEU A 128 -12.98 -5.14 -11.46
C LEU A 128 -14.48 -5.43 -11.60
N SER A 129 -14.90 -6.10 -12.67
CA SER A 129 -16.31 -6.44 -12.89
C SER A 129 -16.86 -7.36 -11.79
N GLN A 130 -16.10 -8.39 -11.41
CA GLN A 130 -16.49 -9.31 -10.34
C GLN A 130 -16.55 -8.64 -8.98
N ILE A 131 -15.56 -7.83 -8.63
CA ILE A 131 -15.53 -7.09 -7.36
C ILE A 131 -16.68 -6.07 -7.31
N LYS A 132 -16.92 -5.32 -8.40
CA LYS A 132 -18.07 -4.41 -8.51
C LYS A 132 -19.40 -5.14 -8.31
N GLN A 133 -19.55 -6.34 -8.86
CA GLN A 133 -20.76 -7.13 -8.65
C GLN A 133 -20.91 -7.57 -7.19
N ARG A 134 -19.84 -8.05 -6.55
CA ARG A 134 -19.87 -8.50 -5.15
C ARG A 134 -20.17 -7.35 -4.19
N LEU A 135 -19.52 -6.20 -4.35
CA LEU A 135 -19.74 -5.02 -3.52
C LEU A 135 -21.18 -4.50 -3.62
N ARG A 136 -21.80 -4.55 -4.80
CA ARG A 136 -23.16 -4.03 -5.04
C ARG A 136 -24.30 -4.97 -4.65
N LYS A 137 -24.05 -6.26 -4.39
CA LYS A 137 -25.10 -7.22 -4.01
C LYS A 137 -25.81 -6.86 -2.69
N GLY A 138 -25.19 -6.03 -1.84
CA GLY A 138 -25.79 -5.46 -0.64
C GLY A 138 -25.99 -6.45 0.52
N GLY A 139 -26.33 -5.92 1.71
CA GLY A 139 -26.47 -6.65 2.98
C GLY A 139 -25.24 -6.52 3.89
N SER A 140 -25.37 -6.91 5.16
CA SER A 140 -24.34 -6.77 6.21
C SER A 140 -23.04 -7.57 6.00
N VAL A 141 -22.85 -8.14 4.80
CA VAL A 141 -21.88 -9.22 4.49
C VAL A 141 -21.16 -9.02 3.15
N ALA A 142 -21.28 -7.87 2.48
CA ALA A 142 -20.50 -7.60 1.26
C ALA A 142 -19.03 -7.31 1.61
N LEU A 143 -18.31 -8.38 1.97
CA LEU A 143 -16.93 -8.37 2.38
C LEU A 143 -16.12 -9.05 1.29
N THR A 144 -15.25 -8.28 0.64
CA THR A 144 -14.37 -8.78 -0.40
C THR A 144 -12.93 -8.63 0.08
N ALA A 145 -12.20 -9.74 0.18
CA ALA A 145 -10.77 -9.72 0.42
C ALA A 145 -10.02 -9.94 -0.90
N LEU A 146 -9.01 -9.11 -1.16
CA LEU A 146 -8.07 -9.27 -2.26
C LEU A 146 -6.74 -9.76 -1.70
N ASN A 147 -6.30 -10.94 -2.13
CA ASN A 147 -5.00 -11.50 -1.75
C ASN A 147 -4.12 -11.77 -2.97
N GLY A 148 -2.81 -11.95 -2.75
CA GLY A 148 -1.84 -12.17 -3.82
C GLY A 148 -0.48 -11.57 -3.49
N LEU A 149 0.50 -11.72 -4.38
CA LEU A 149 1.88 -11.33 -4.13
C LEU A 149 2.05 -9.83 -3.80
N PRO A 150 3.08 -9.46 -3.02
CA PRO A 150 3.49 -8.06 -2.87
C PRO A 150 3.77 -7.43 -4.24
N GLY A 151 3.16 -6.27 -4.53
CA GLY A 151 3.33 -5.60 -5.82
C GLY A 151 2.43 -6.08 -6.97
N VAL A 152 1.52 -7.04 -6.74
CA VAL A 152 0.60 -7.58 -7.78
C VAL A 152 -0.52 -6.62 -8.22
N GLY A 153 -0.73 -5.53 -7.46
CA GLY A 153 -1.69 -4.47 -7.81
C GLY A 153 -2.98 -4.42 -6.99
N LYS A 154 -3.08 -5.13 -5.85
CA LYS A 154 -4.28 -5.11 -4.97
C LYS A 154 -4.70 -3.70 -4.53
N THR A 155 -3.75 -2.89 -4.06
CA THR A 155 -4.00 -1.50 -3.68
C THR A 155 -4.39 -0.66 -4.89
N ALA A 156 -3.76 -0.88 -6.04
CA ALA A 156 -4.08 -0.16 -7.28
C ALA A 156 -5.53 -0.46 -7.76
N LEU A 157 -5.99 -1.71 -7.63
CA LEU A 157 -7.37 -2.11 -7.87
C LEU A 157 -8.33 -1.39 -6.91
N SER A 158 -8.00 -1.36 -5.63
CA SER A 158 -8.83 -0.72 -4.60
C SER A 158 -8.93 0.79 -4.81
N ILE A 159 -7.84 1.45 -5.20
CA ILE A 159 -7.83 2.86 -5.62
C ILE A 159 -8.75 3.05 -6.83
N THR A 160 -8.63 2.19 -7.85
CA THR A 160 -9.46 2.27 -9.06
C THR A 160 -10.94 2.15 -8.72
N LEU A 161 -11.33 1.21 -7.86
CA LEU A 161 -12.70 1.05 -7.38
C LEU A 161 -13.19 2.27 -6.58
N ALA A 162 -12.34 2.85 -5.72
CA ALA A 162 -12.70 4.03 -4.94
C ALA A 162 -12.93 5.29 -5.80
N HIS A 163 -12.39 5.31 -7.04
CA HIS A 163 -12.63 6.37 -8.02
C HIS A 163 -13.63 5.97 -9.12
N ASP A 164 -14.12 4.73 -9.13
CA ASP A 164 -15.04 4.23 -10.16
C ASP A 164 -16.43 4.91 -10.03
N PRO A 165 -16.99 5.44 -11.13
CA PRO A 165 -18.29 6.11 -11.11
C PRO A 165 -19.46 5.22 -10.65
N GLU A 166 -19.50 3.95 -11.06
CA GLU A 166 -20.58 3.03 -10.68
C GLU A 166 -20.51 2.71 -9.18
N ILE A 167 -19.31 2.56 -8.63
CA ILE A 167 -19.10 2.35 -7.19
C ILE A 167 -19.54 3.59 -6.41
N ARG A 168 -19.16 4.79 -6.85
CA ARG A 168 -19.55 6.04 -6.18
C ARG A 168 -21.04 6.34 -6.26
N GLU A 169 -21.69 5.94 -7.36
CA GLU A 169 -23.15 6.03 -7.50
C GLU A 169 -23.86 5.07 -6.54
N HIS A 170 -23.34 3.85 -6.39
CA HIS A 170 -23.91 2.88 -5.46
C HIS A 170 -23.70 3.28 -3.99
N PHE A 171 -22.46 3.58 -3.59
CA PHE A 171 -22.10 4.06 -2.24
C PHE A 171 -22.16 5.58 -2.17
N ARG A 172 -23.36 6.11 -2.40
CA ARG A 172 -23.66 7.54 -2.55
C ARG A 172 -23.31 8.39 -1.34
N ASP A 173 -23.22 7.80 -0.15
CA ASP A 173 -22.92 8.52 1.09
C ASP A 173 -21.41 8.64 1.34
N GLY A 174 -20.56 7.92 0.59
CA GLY A 174 -19.12 8.15 0.59
C GLY A 174 -18.25 6.89 0.69
N ILE A 175 -16.95 7.14 0.79
CA ILE A 175 -15.91 6.09 0.88
C ILE A 175 -14.92 6.46 1.99
N LEU A 176 -14.69 5.51 2.90
CA LEU A 176 -13.68 5.59 3.94
C LEU A 176 -12.48 4.73 3.59
N TRP A 177 -11.27 5.20 3.86
CA TRP A 177 -10.03 4.49 3.51
C TRP A 177 -9.11 4.38 4.71
N ALA A 178 -8.64 3.17 5.00
CA ALA A 178 -7.66 2.87 6.02
C ALA A 178 -6.50 2.09 5.39
N GLY A 179 -5.33 2.73 5.29
CA GLY A 179 -4.09 2.02 4.93
C GLY A 179 -3.39 1.56 6.19
N LEU A 180 -3.38 0.24 6.45
CA LEU A 180 -2.90 -0.34 7.70
C LEU A 180 -1.38 -0.44 7.73
N GLY A 181 -0.79 -1.31 6.90
CA GLY A 181 0.63 -1.64 7.01
C GLY A 181 0.93 -2.50 8.25
N PRO A 182 2.22 -2.81 8.51
CA PRO A 182 2.63 -3.73 9.59
C PRO A 182 2.48 -3.12 10.99
N HIS A 183 2.42 -1.79 11.10
CA HIS A 183 2.30 -1.07 12.38
C HIS A 183 1.24 0.03 12.27
N PRO A 184 -0.05 -0.35 12.14
CA PRO A 184 -1.12 0.61 11.92
C PRO A 184 -1.44 1.42 13.18
N ASN A 185 -1.77 2.70 13.00
CA ASN A 185 -2.38 3.53 14.04
C ASN A 185 -3.91 3.43 13.97
N ILE A 186 -4.47 2.32 14.44
CA ILE A 186 -5.91 2.02 14.38
C ILE A 186 -6.76 3.12 15.04
N SER A 187 -6.43 3.52 16.26
CA SER A 187 -7.17 4.58 16.98
C SER A 187 -7.12 5.93 16.25
N GLY A 188 -5.98 6.28 15.64
CA GLY A 188 -5.85 7.46 14.79
C GLY A 188 -6.73 7.41 13.54
N MET A 189 -6.88 6.24 12.92
CA MET A 189 -7.76 6.06 11.74
C MET A 189 -9.24 6.11 12.14
N LEU A 190 -9.64 5.41 13.19
CA LEU A 190 -11.01 5.42 13.72
C LEU A 190 -11.42 6.85 14.17
N SER A 191 -10.50 7.58 14.80
CA SER A 191 -10.71 8.99 15.18
C SER A 191 -10.87 9.92 13.97
N ARG A 192 -10.08 9.70 12.91
CA ARG A 192 -10.25 10.41 11.63
C ARG A 192 -11.63 10.15 11.03
N TRP A 193 -12.05 8.88 10.97
CA TRP A 193 -13.37 8.51 10.48
C TRP A 193 -14.50 9.11 11.31
N GLY A 194 -14.39 9.06 12.64
CA GLY A 194 -15.34 9.68 13.56
C GLY A 194 -15.47 11.18 13.30
N THR A 195 -14.33 11.88 13.16
CA THR A 195 -14.32 13.31 12.82
C THR A 195 -15.01 13.58 11.49
N LEU A 196 -14.73 12.77 10.46
CA LEU A 196 -15.34 12.91 9.13
C LEU A 196 -16.85 12.66 9.15
N LEU A 197 -17.32 11.73 10.00
CA LEU A 197 -18.73 11.39 10.19
C LEU A 197 -19.49 12.36 11.11
N GLY A 198 -18.81 13.37 11.67
CA GLY A 198 -19.41 14.39 12.53
C GLY A 198 -19.48 14.03 14.02
N VAL A 199 -18.71 13.03 14.47
CA VAL A 199 -18.60 12.70 15.91
C VAL A 199 -17.81 13.80 16.63
N SER A 200 -18.35 14.30 17.74
CA SER A 200 -17.71 15.39 18.50
C SER A 200 -16.32 15.02 19.02
N ALA A 201 -15.39 15.98 18.99
CA ALA A 201 -14.02 15.78 19.46
C ALA A 201 -13.95 15.32 20.94
N ASN A 202 -14.89 15.76 21.78
CA ASN A 202 -14.96 15.35 23.18
C ASN A 202 -15.29 13.85 23.33
N ALA A 203 -16.22 13.33 22.52
CA ALA A 203 -16.55 11.91 22.52
C ALA A 203 -15.37 11.07 22.03
N LEU A 204 -14.71 11.50 20.97
CA LEU A 204 -13.53 10.82 20.41
C LEU A 204 -12.35 10.80 21.40
N ALA A 205 -12.14 11.87 22.16
CA ALA A 205 -11.04 11.97 23.13
C ALA A 205 -11.18 11.04 24.34
N THR A 206 -12.39 10.60 24.65
CA THR A 206 -12.66 9.69 25.79
C THR A 206 -12.62 8.21 25.40
N MET A 207 -12.58 7.90 24.09
CA MET A 207 -12.63 6.51 23.61
C MET A 207 -11.29 5.81 23.78
N SER A 208 -11.36 4.58 24.31
CA SER A 208 -10.17 3.80 24.65
C SER A 208 -10.22 2.34 24.18
N SER A 209 -11.38 1.86 23.73
CA SER A 209 -11.55 0.47 23.26
C SER A 209 -12.13 0.39 21.85
N ASP A 210 -11.79 -0.68 21.14
CA ASP A 210 -12.30 -0.96 19.79
C ASP A 210 -13.84 -1.11 19.77
N GLU A 211 -14.44 -1.62 20.84
CA GLU A 211 -15.89 -1.76 20.96
C GLU A 211 -16.60 -0.40 21.06
N GLU A 212 -16.05 0.56 21.81
CA GLU A 212 -16.57 1.93 21.89
C GLU A 212 -16.49 2.63 20.53
N TRP A 213 -15.35 2.47 19.83
CA TRP A 213 -15.17 2.97 18.48
C TRP A 213 -16.18 2.38 17.52
N ALA A 214 -16.31 1.05 17.49
CA ALA A 214 -17.24 0.35 16.62
C ALA A 214 -18.69 0.79 16.85
N LYS A 215 -19.15 0.87 18.10
CA LYS A 215 -20.51 1.34 18.44
C LYS A 215 -20.75 2.77 18.00
N THR A 216 -19.79 3.66 18.24
CA THR A 216 -19.91 5.08 17.89
C THR A 216 -19.95 5.28 16.39
N LEU A 217 -19.02 4.67 15.65
CA LEU A 217 -18.95 4.79 14.21
C LEU A 217 -20.16 4.11 13.55
N HIS A 218 -20.62 2.98 14.08
CA HIS A 218 -21.87 2.35 13.66
C HIS A 218 -23.06 3.31 13.81
N ALA A 219 -23.20 3.96 14.97
CA ALA A 219 -24.26 4.94 15.20
C ALA A 219 -24.15 6.18 14.29
N ALA A 220 -22.93 6.68 14.07
CA ALA A 220 -22.67 7.84 13.21
C ALA A 220 -22.89 7.56 11.72
N ILE A 221 -22.61 6.32 11.27
CA ILE A 221 -22.88 5.86 9.90
C ILE A 221 -24.38 5.61 9.71
N GLY A 222 -25.04 4.99 10.69
CA GLY A 222 -26.47 4.68 10.64
C GLY A 222 -26.83 3.84 9.41
N THR A 223 -27.73 4.36 8.57
CA THR A 223 -28.21 3.69 7.35
C THR A 223 -27.52 4.17 6.07
N ARG A 224 -26.44 4.95 6.18
CA ARG A 224 -25.66 5.42 5.02
C ARG A 224 -25.11 4.26 4.21
N SER A 225 -25.10 4.43 2.89
CA SER A 225 -24.46 3.53 1.95
C SER A 225 -23.04 3.99 1.66
N MET A 226 -22.09 3.34 2.32
CA MET A 226 -20.66 3.68 2.26
C MET A 226 -19.79 2.46 1.96
N LEU A 227 -18.70 2.67 1.21
CA LEU A 227 -17.65 1.67 1.05
C LEU A 227 -16.53 1.96 2.06
N LEU A 228 -16.10 0.93 2.80
CA LEU A 228 -14.94 1.00 3.67
C LEU A 228 -13.81 0.16 3.06
N VAL A 229 -12.72 0.82 2.70
CA VAL A 229 -11.52 0.17 2.17
C VAL A 229 -10.48 0.01 3.28
N ILE A 230 -10.06 -1.22 3.52
CA ILE A 230 -9.05 -1.61 4.51
C ILE A 230 -7.87 -2.18 3.73
N ASP A 231 -6.90 -1.32 3.44
CA ASP A 231 -5.78 -1.62 2.54
C ASP A 231 -4.53 -2.06 3.31
N ASP A 232 -3.90 -3.13 2.82
CA ASP A 232 -2.67 -3.75 3.34
C ASP A 232 -2.81 -4.22 4.78
N ALA A 233 -3.76 -5.12 5.05
CA ALA A 233 -3.94 -5.77 6.35
C ALA A 233 -2.86 -6.82 6.64
N TRP A 234 -2.27 -6.76 7.84
CA TRP A 234 -1.21 -7.66 8.33
C TRP A 234 -1.65 -8.59 9.46
N THR A 235 -2.74 -8.28 10.15
CA THR A 235 -3.37 -9.16 11.14
C THR A 235 -4.88 -9.20 10.95
N VAL A 236 -5.52 -10.27 11.43
CA VAL A 236 -6.98 -10.40 11.38
C VAL A 236 -7.64 -9.40 12.33
N GLU A 237 -7.05 -9.24 13.51
CA GLU A 237 -7.55 -8.38 14.58
C GLU A 237 -7.63 -6.92 14.14
N GLU A 238 -6.57 -6.39 13.53
CA GLU A 238 -6.54 -4.99 13.04
C GLU A 238 -7.50 -4.77 11.87
N ALA A 239 -7.65 -5.75 10.98
CA ALA A 239 -8.62 -5.67 9.91
C ALA A 239 -10.06 -5.68 10.44
N LEU A 240 -10.36 -6.51 11.44
CA LEU A 240 -11.68 -6.57 12.08
C LEU A 240 -11.98 -5.32 12.91
N ALA A 241 -10.98 -4.72 13.57
CA ALA A 241 -11.15 -3.45 14.30
C ALA A 241 -11.60 -2.31 13.38
N MET A 242 -11.19 -2.33 12.11
CA MET A 242 -11.62 -1.37 11.09
C MET A 242 -12.94 -1.74 10.40
N LYS A 243 -13.50 -2.93 10.67
CA LYS A 243 -14.77 -3.40 10.10
C LYS A 243 -15.97 -2.79 10.83
N VAL A 244 -16.10 -1.47 10.73
CA VAL A 244 -17.25 -0.69 11.25
C VAL A 244 -18.24 -0.42 10.12
N GLY A 245 -19.48 -0.05 10.43
CA GLY A 245 -20.46 0.31 9.39
C GLY A 245 -21.88 -0.12 9.70
N GLY A 246 -22.81 0.31 8.85
CA GLY A 246 -24.24 0.00 8.93
C GLY A 246 -24.68 -1.09 7.93
N PRO A 247 -25.99 -1.38 7.85
CA PRO A 247 -26.54 -2.44 6.99
C PRO A 247 -26.34 -2.21 5.49
N ASN A 248 -26.05 -0.97 5.08
CA ASN A 248 -25.85 -0.58 3.67
C ASN A 248 -24.37 -0.35 3.33
N CYS A 249 -23.45 -0.73 4.22
CA CYS A 249 -22.01 -0.64 4.00
C CYS A 249 -21.45 -1.91 3.37
N ALA A 250 -20.37 -1.75 2.61
CA ALA A 250 -19.54 -2.85 2.14
C ALA A 250 -18.08 -2.63 2.56
N HIS A 251 -17.32 -3.72 2.61
CA HIS A 251 -15.92 -3.70 3.01
C HIS A 251 -15.05 -4.33 1.92
N LEU A 252 -14.01 -3.60 1.52
CA LEU A 252 -12.97 -4.08 0.62
C LEU A 252 -11.66 -4.18 1.41
N VAL A 253 -11.19 -5.40 1.64
CA VAL A 253 -9.93 -5.66 2.36
C VAL A 253 -8.85 -6.05 1.35
N THR A 254 -7.65 -5.51 1.45
CA THR A 254 -6.49 -6.03 0.73
C THR A 254 -5.48 -6.59 1.71
N THR A 255 -4.86 -7.71 1.36
CA THR A 255 -3.79 -8.32 2.17
C THR A 255 -2.85 -9.10 1.26
N ARG A 256 -1.63 -9.34 1.72
CA ARG A 256 -0.72 -10.29 1.07
C ARG A 256 -0.81 -11.70 1.67
N PHE A 257 -1.46 -11.85 2.82
CA PHE A 257 -1.53 -13.09 3.59
C PHE A 257 -2.82 -13.86 3.28
N PRO A 258 -2.74 -15.06 2.67
CA PRO A 258 -3.92 -15.86 2.35
C PRO A 258 -4.80 -16.16 3.57
N GLY A 259 -4.20 -16.45 4.73
CA GLY A 259 -4.92 -16.75 5.98
C GLY A 259 -5.80 -15.59 6.49
N ILE A 260 -5.37 -14.34 6.29
CA ILE A 260 -6.18 -13.16 6.65
C ILE A 260 -7.40 -13.08 5.72
N ALA A 261 -7.18 -13.29 4.43
CA ALA A 261 -8.25 -13.20 3.44
C ALA A 261 -9.33 -14.28 3.65
N SER A 262 -8.91 -15.51 3.94
CA SER A 262 -9.82 -16.64 4.22
C SER A 262 -10.58 -16.46 5.53
N HIS A 263 -9.96 -15.91 6.58
CA HIS A 263 -10.63 -15.64 7.85
C HIS A 263 -11.69 -14.53 7.69
N ILE A 264 -11.40 -13.53 6.85
CA ILE A 264 -12.28 -12.37 6.68
C ILE A 264 -13.52 -12.74 5.84
N THR A 265 -13.39 -13.50 4.75
CA THR A 265 -14.50 -13.76 3.82
C THR A 265 -15.00 -15.21 3.85
N VAL A 266 -16.32 -15.42 3.98
CA VAL A 266 -16.95 -16.75 3.88
C VAL A 266 -17.11 -17.21 2.42
N ASP A 267 -17.39 -16.29 1.49
CA ASP A 267 -17.64 -16.58 0.06
C ASP A 267 -16.37 -16.49 -0.83
N GLY A 268 -15.19 -16.62 -0.21
CA GLY A 268 -13.90 -16.70 -0.91
C GLY A 268 -13.25 -15.35 -1.21
N ALA A 269 -11.97 -15.25 -0.86
CA ALA A 269 -11.11 -14.15 -1.26
C ALA A 269 -10.87 -14.19 -2.79
N THR A 270 -10.67 -13.02 -3.39
CA THR A 270 -10.24 -12.92 -4.79
C THR A 270 -8.73 -12.91 -4.82
N VAL A 271 -8.14 -14.00 -5.33
CA VAL A 271 -6.70 -14.04 -5.60
C VAL A 271 -6.42 -13.18 -6.82
N ILE A 272 -5.57 -12.17 -6.64
CA ILE A 272 -5.08 -11.32 -7.71
C ILE A 272 -3.76 -11.91 -8.19
N HIS A 273 -3.78 -12.36 -9.44
CA HIS A 273 -2.63 -12.94 -10.13
C HIS A 273 -1.79 -11.87 -10.82
N GLU A 274 -0.58 -12.25 -11.19
CA GLU A 274 0.34 -11.50 -12.04
C GLU A 274 -0.31 -11.18 -13.40
N LEU A 275 0.27 -10.25 -14.15
CA LEU A 275 -0.20 -9.98 -15.52
C LEU A 275 0.30 -11.06 -16.45
N ASP A 276 -0.50 -11.41 -17.45
CA ASP A 276 0.00 -12.27 -18.52
C ASP A 276 1.06 -11.56 -19.37
N GLU A 277 1.70 -12.28 -20.30
CA GLU A 277 2.76 -11.71 -21.14
C GLU A 277 2.25 -10.52 -21.98
N HIS A 278 1.05 -10.62 -22.54
CA HIS A 278 0.48 -9.58 -23.40
C HIS A 278 0.17 -8.32 -22.60
N GLU A 279 -0.51 -8.46 -21.47
CA GLU A 279 -0.82 -7.39 -20.53
C GLU A 279 0.46 -6.73 -19.97
N SER A 280 1.49 -7.54 -19.69
CA SER A 280 2.78 -7.06 -19.20
C SER A 280 3.51 -6.21 -20.23
N ILE A 281 3.52 -6.64 -21.50
CA ILE A 281 4.10 -5.87 -22.61
C ILE A 281 3.29 -4.59 -22.84
N GLU A 282 1.96 -4.65 -22.76
CA GLU A 282 1.11 -3.46 -22.86
C GLU A 282 1.44 -2.44 -21.76
N LEU A 283 1.63 -2.88 -20.52
CA LEU A 283 2.02 -2.01 -19.41
C LEU A 283 3.40 -1.37 -19.64
N LEU A 284 4.40 -2.15 -20.04
CA LEU A 284 5.72 -1.59 -20.39
C LEU A 284 5.64 -0.61 -21.55
N LYS A 285 4.82 -0.91 -22.57
CA LYS A 285 4.62 -0.05 -23.73
C LYS A 285 3.93 1.25 -23.36
N LYS A 286 2.98 1.23 -22.42
CA LYS A 286 2.35 2.44 -21.87
C LYS A 286 3.37 3.35 -21.18
N LEU A 287 4.32 2.74 -20.47
CA LEU A 287 5.31 3.45 -19.67
C LEU A 287 6.50 3.95 -20.50
N ALA A 288 7.00 3.15 -21.45
CA ALA A 288 8.20 3.41 -22.24
C ALA A 288 8.02 2.96 -23.72
N PRO A 289 7.09 3.57 -24.48
CA PRO A 289 6.68 3.08 -25.80
C PRO A 289 7.84 2.98 -26.79
N GLY A 290 8.65 4.04 -26.89
CA GLY A 290 9.77 4.10 -27.83
C GLY A 290 10.93 3.14 -27.52
N VAL A 291 10.95 2.51 -26.33
CA VAL A 291 11.88 1.43 -26.01
C VAL A 291 11.30 0.10 -26.47
N VAL A 292 10.06 -0.21 -26.06
CA VAL A 292 9.39 -1.46 -26.40
C VAL A 292 9.25 -1.64 -27.91
N ASP A 293 8.83 -0.59 -28.64
CA ASP A 293 8.67 -0.64 -30.09
C ASP A 293 9.98 -0.91 -30.86
N LYS A 294 11.15 -0.61 -30.25
CA LYS A 294 12.47 -0.78 -30.89
C LYS A 294 13.19 -2.04 -30.45
N GLU A 295 12.92 -2.51 -29.24
CA GLU A 295 13.66 -3.56 -28.55
C GLU A 295 12.69 -4.60 -27.98
N GLU A 296 11.69 -4.98 -28.78
CA GLU A 296 10.56 -5.86 -28.39
C GLU A 296 11.05 -7.13 -27.70
N LYS A 297 11.99 -7.86 -28.31
CA LYS A 297 12.55 -9.09 -27.72
C LYS A 297 13.14 -8.85 -26.33
N LYS A 298 13.92 -7.78 -26.13
CA LYS A 298 14.51 -7.47 -24.82
C LYS A 298 13.44 -7.04 -23.82
N ALA A 299 12.37 -6.40 -24.27
CA ALA A 299 11.23 -6.08 -23.42
C ALA A 299 10.53 -7.37 -22.95
N THR A 300 10.32 -8.34 -23.85
CA THR A 300 9.80 -9.68 -23.51
C THR A 300 10.71 -10.41 -22.54
N ASP A 301 12.03 -10.40 -22.76
CA ASP A 301 13.01 -11.01 -21.83
C ASP A 301 12.87 -10.39 -20.42
N LEU A 302 12.64 -9.07 -20.31
CA LEU A 302 12.41 -8.40 -19.03
C LEU A 302 11.06 -8.77 -18.39
N VAL A 303 10.00 -8.94 -19.19
CA VAL A 303 8.69 -9.41 -18.70
C VAL A 303 8.82 -10.79 -18.08
N HIS A 304 9.49 -11.72 -18.77
CA HIS A 304 9.74 -13.07 -18.29
C HIS A 304 10.60 -13.06 -17.01
N ALA A 305 11.64 -12.22 -16.97
CA ALA A 305 12.50 -12.10 -15.80
C ALA A 305 11.79 -11.62 -14.52
N VAL A 306 10.66 -10.92 -14.65
CA VAL A 306 9.88 -10.44 -13.50
C VAL A 306 8.54 -11.13 -13.31
N GLY A 307 8.27 -12.19 -14.07
CA GLY A 307 7.05 -13.01 -13.94
C GLY A 307 5.74 -12.23 -14.13
N GLY A 308 5.76 -11.12 -14.87
CA GLY A 308 4.56 -10.29 -15.05
C GLY A 308 4.15 -9.46 -13.82
N LEU A 309 5.01 -9.30 -12.81
CA LEU A 309 4.70 -8.54 -11.61
C LEU A 309 4.54 -7.03 -11.91
N PRO A 310 3.33 -6.43 -11.72
CA PRO A 310 3.05 -5.04 -12.10
C PRO A 310 3.96 -3.99 -11.47
N LEU A 311 4.34 -4.16 -10.20
CA LEU A 311 5.28 -3.25 -9.54
C LEU A 311 6.65 -3.26 -10.23
N ALA A 312 7.17 -4.45 -10.57
CA ALA A 312 8.44 -4.60 -11.26
C ALA A 312 8.40 -3.94 -12.64
N LEU A 313 7.36 -4.22 -13.41
CA LEU A 313 7.13 -3.63 -14.73
C LEU A 313 7.01 -2.11 -14.65
N THR A 314 6.34 -1.58 -13.61
CA THR A 314 6.20 -0.14 -13.40
C THR A 314 7.53 0.54 -13.11
N LEU A 315 8.33 -0.03 -12.19
CA LEU A 315 9.66 0.49 -11.85
C LEU A 315 10.59 0.46 -13.06
N MET A 316 10.64 -0.67 -13.79
CA MET A 316 11.44 -0.82 -15.01
C MET A 316 10.98 0.14 -16.11
N GLY A 317 9.67 0.25 -16.36
CA GLY A 317 9.11 1.14 -17.37
C GLY A 317 9.40 2.62 -17.07
N ASN A 318 9.27 3.04 -15.81
CA ASN A 318 9.62 4.40 -15.40
C ASN A 318 11.12 4.69 -15.54
N TYR A 319 11.98 3.72 -15.19
CA TYR A 319 13.43 3.81 -15.40
C TYR A 319 13.78 3.91 -16.89
N LEU A 320 13.20 3.04 -17.73
CA LEU A 320 13.42 3.03 -19.18
C LEU A 320 12.93 4.34 -19.82
N ARG A 321 11.76 4.86 -19.42
CA ARG A 321 11.25 6.16 -19.88
C ARG A 321 12.25 7.28 -19.59
N LYS A 322 12.81 7.30 -18.37
CA LYS A 322 13.82 8.29 -17.96
C LYS A 322 15.09 8.18 -18.79
N GLU A 323 15.61 6.97 -19.02
CA GLU A 323 16.83 6.78 -19.82
C GLU A 323 16.62 7.06 -21.31
N ALA A 324 15.43 6.76 -21.83
CA ALA A 324 15.05 7.02 -23.21
C ALA A 324 14.75 8.49 -23.51
N HIS A 325 14.56 9.34 -22.49
CA HIS A 325 14.19 10.75 -22.65
C HIS A 325 15.13 11.52 -23.61
N SER A 326 16.43 11.19 -23.61
CA SER A 326 17.42 11.83 -24.49
C SER A 326 17.46 11.29 -25.93
N GLY A 327 16.70 10.25 -26.24
CA GLY A 327 16.64 9.60 -27.56
C GLY A 327 17.89 8.81 -27.97
N LYS A 328 18.93 8.74 -27.13
CA LYS A 328 20.21 8.08 -27.45
C LYS A 328 20.11 6.56 -27.33
N SER A 329 20.19 5.83 -28.45
CA SER A 329 20.11 4.35 -28.48
C SER A 329 21.12 3.67 -27.56
N ARG A 330 22.35 4.21 -27.40
CA ARG A 330 23.36 3.68 -26.47
C ARG A 330 22.87 3.65 -25.02
N ARG A 331 22.11 4.66 -24.58
CA ARG A 331 21.58 4.72 -23.20
C ARG A 331 20.47 3.70 -23.00
N ILE A 332 19.58 3.54 -23.99
CA ILE A 332 18.53 2.52 -23.97
C ILE A 332 19.16 1.12 -23.89
N GLY A 333 20.15 0.84 -24.74
CA GLY A 333 20.87 -0.44 -24.70
C GLY A 333 21.58 -0.71 -23.37
N ALA A 334 22.19 0.31 -22.77
CA ALA A 334 22.82 0.19 -21.45
C ALA A 334 21.78 -0.03 -20.34
N ALA A 335 20.64 0.65 -20.40
CA ALA A 335 19.53 0.50 -19.45
C ALA A 335 18.94 -0.91 -19.52
N LEU A 336 18.68 -1.44 -20.72
CA LEU A 336 18.18 -2.81 -20.90
C LEU A 336 19.20 -3.85 -20.40
N LYS A 337 20.50 -3.66 -20.69
CA LYS A 337 21.56 -4.53 -20.15
C LYS A 337 21.62 -4.50 -18.62
N ARG A 338 21.44 -3.33 -18.01
CA ARG A 338 21.38 -3.18 -16.56
C ARG A 338 20.18 -3.93 -15.99
N LEU A 339 18.99 -3.75 -16.58
CA LEU A 339 17.77 -4.40 -16.13
C LEU A 339 17.75 -5.92 -16.35
N ALA A 340 18.65 -6.47 -17.19
CA ALA A 340 18.83 -7.91 -17.28
C ALA A 340 19.41 -8.53 -15.97
N VAL A 341 20.04 -7.71 -15.12
CA VAL A 341 20.58 -8.15 -13.82
C VAL A 341 19.51 -8.04 -12.73
N ALA A 342 19.26 -9.13 -12.00
CA ALA A 342 18.24 -9.22 -10.94
C ALA A 342 18.40 -8.17 -9.85
N GLU A 343 19.60 -8.05 -9.28
CA GLU A 343 19.92 -7.05 -8.25
C GLU A 343 19.58 -5.63 -8.70
N GLU A 344 19.90 -5.28 -9.95
CA GLU A 344 19.63 -3.95 -10.49
C GLU A 344 18.12 -3.68 -10.61
N ARG A 345 17.31 -4.69 -10.93
CA ARG A 345 15.84 -4.58 -10.92
C ARG A 345 15.31 -4.37 -9.50
N LEU A 346 15.83 -5.14 -8.54
CA LEU A 346 15.40 -5.08 -7.14
C LEU A 346 15.67 -3.71 -6.51
N LEU A 347 16.78 -3.08 -6.89
CA LEU A 347 17.27 -1.81 -6.37
C LEU A 347 16.74 -0.58 -7.11
N LEU A 348 15.89 -0.73 -8.12
CA LEU A 348 15.23 0.42 -8.76
C LEU A 348 14.37 1.17 -7.74
N ARG A 349 14.68 2.45 -7.53
CA ARG A 349 14.00 3.32 -6.58
C ARG A 349 13.08 4.29 -7.28
N GLU A 350 11.87 4.40 -6.76
CA GLU A 350 10.92 5.43 -7.11
C GLU A 350 10.62 6.31 -5.89
N ALA A 351 10.83 7.63 -6.05
CA ALA A 351 10.39 8.61 -5.07
C ALA A 351 8.90 8.85 -5.24
N ARG A 352 8.16 8.87 -4.14
CA ARG A 352 6.71 9.13 -4.14
C ARG A 352 6.36 10.36 -3.33
N ALA A 353 5.32 11.07 -3.76
CA ALA A 353 4.78 12.16 -2.97
C ALA A 353 4.24 11.62 -1.64
N PRO A 354 4.18 12.44 -0.57
CA PRO A 354 3.69 11.98 0.74
C PRO A 354 2.32 11.29 0.71
N VAL A 355 1.44 11.68 -0.22
CA VAL A 355 0.08 11.12 -0.39
C VAL A 355 0.03 9.82 -1.20
N GLU A 356 1.14 9.42 -1.82
CA GLU A 356 1.27 8.22 -2.67
C GLU A 356 2.19 7.17 -2.04
N ARG A 357 2.61 7.39 -0.79
CA ARG A 357 3.50 6.48 -0.05
C ARG A 357 2.85 5.12 0.14
N HIS A 358 3.67 4.09 0.08
CA HIS A 358 3.24 2.73 0.34
C HIS A 358 2.97 2.56 1.83
N THR A 359 1.83 1.97 2.19
CA THR A 359 1.36 1.80 3.58
C THR A 359 2.32 0.97 4.42
N SER A 360 2.94 -0.06 3.84
CA SER A 360 3.91 -0.90 4.55
C SER A 360 5.31 -0.30 4.73
N LEU A 361 5.63 0.84 4.10
CA LEU A 361 6.99 1.38 4.11
C LEU A 361 7.12 2.59 5.06
N PRO A 362 8.26 2.72 5.77
CA PRO A 362 8.56 3.94 6.52
C PRO A 362 8.59 5.18 5.62
N THR A 363 8.31 6.34 6.23
CA THR A 363 8.14 7.64 5.56
C THR A 363 9.31 8.05 4.64
N GLU A 364 10.54 7.70 4.99
CA GLU A 364 11.75 8.06 4.25
C GLU A 364 12.26 6.95 3.31
N THR A 365 11.60 5.79 3.29
CA THR A 365 12.03 4.64 2.50
C THR A 365 11.45 4.74 1.08
N PRO A 366 12.29 4.80 0.03
CA PRO A 366 11.82 4.84 -1.35
C PRO A 366 11.20 3.50 -1.73
N LEU A 367 10.23 3.53 -2.66
CA LEU A 367 9.61 2.31 -3.16
C LEU A 367 10.59 1.56 -4.08
N SER A 368 10.80 0.28 -3.82
CA SER A 368 11.51 -0.66 -4.67
C SER A 368 10.96 -2.07 -4.46
N LEU A 369 11.32 -3.03 -5.33
CA LEU A 369 10.97 -4.43 -5.08
C LEU A 369 11.64 -4.95 -3.81
N GLN A 370 12.92 -4.62 -3.61
CA GLN A 370 13.67 -4.98 -2.40
C GLN A 370 12.92 -4.56 -1.14
N THR A 371 12.57 -3.28 -1.02
CA THR A 371 11.96 -2.73 0.20
C THR A 371 10.58 -3.32 0.46
N VAL A 372 9.81 -3.64 -0.59
CA VAL A 372 8.47 -4.25 -0.46
C VAL A 372 8.54 -5.70 0.02
N PHE A 373 9.48 -6.50 -0.48
CA PHE A 373 9.69 -7.87 -0.01
C PHE A 373 10.34 -7.92 1.37
N GLU A 374 11.27 -7.00 1.64
CA GLU A 374 11.97 -6.89 2.93
C GLU A 374 11.00 -6.73 4.10
N VAL A 375 9.89 -6.00 3.95
CA VAL A 375 8.89 -5.89 5.03
C VAL A 375 8.29 -7.25 5.41
N THR A 376 8.03 -8.11 4.43
CA THR A 376 7.45 -9.45 4.67
C THR A 376 8.51 -10.40 5.21
N ASP A 377 9.71 -10.39 4.65
CA ASP A 377 10.85 -11.18 5.15
C ASP A 377 11.20 -10.84 6.61
N GLN A 378 11.14 -9.57 7.01
CA GLN A 378 11.36 -9.15 8.39
C GLN A 378 10.36 -9.75 9.40
N GLN A 379 9.18 -10.21 8.96
CA GLN A 379 8.21 -10.92 9.81
C GLN A 379 8.50 -12.42 9.96
N LEU A 380 9.32 -13.00 9.08
CA LEU A 380 9.63 -14.42 9.13
C LEU A 380 10.45 -14.75 10.37
N LYS A 381 10.12 -15.88 10.99
CA LYS A 381 11.00 -16.48 11.99
C LYS A 381 12.27 -16.97 11.30
N GLU A 382 13.34 -17.11 12.07
CA GLU A 382 14.63 -17.59 11.57
C GLU A 382 14.58 -18.89 10.75
N PRO A 383 13.87 -19.97 11.14
CA PRO A 383 13.78 -21.17 10.31
C PRO A 383 13.04 -20.92 8.98
N GLU A 384 11.98 -20.10 8.99
CA GLU A 384 11.20 -19.75 7.80
C GLU A 384 12.05 -18.92 6.83
N ARG A 385 12.77 -17.91 7.35
CA ARG A 385 13.71 -17.10 6.56
C ARG A 385 14.84 -17.93 5.96
N ALA A 386 15.45 -18.81 6.75
CA ALA A 386 16.51 -19.70 6.27
C ALA A 386 15.99 -20.62 5.16
N ALA A 387 14.77 -21.17 5.32
CA ALA A 387 14.12 -21.98 4.31
C ALA A 387 13.83 -21.19 3.03
N LEU A 388 13.23 -19.99 3.11
CA LEU A 388 13.00 -19.13 1.94
C LEU A 388 14.29 -18.93 1.12
N TYR A 389 15.38 -18.63 1.80
CA TYR A 389 16.67 -18.40 1.17
C TYR A 389 17.28 -19.67 0.57
N ALA A 390 17.14 -20.81 1.24
CA ALA A 390 17.58 -22.09 0.70
C ALA A 390 16.75 -22.50 -0.52
N LEU A 391 15.43 -22.29 -0.49
CA LEU A 391 14.52 -22.60 -1.60
C LEU A 391 14.80 -21.76 -2.86
N SER A 392 15.47 -20.62 -2.75
CA SER A 392 15.85 -19.80 -3.91
C SER A 392 16.83 -20.46 -4.88
N VAL A 393 17.41 -21.62 -4.52
CA VAL A 393 18.25 -22.42 -5.45
C VAL A 393 17.42 -23.22 -6.46
N PHE A 394 16.13 -23.43 -6.20
CA PHE A 394 15.25 -24.08 -7.16
C PHE A 394 14.89 -23.12 -8.30
N PRO A 395 14.70 -23.65 -9.54
CA PRO A 395 14.13 -22.86 -10.61
C PRO A 395 12.78 -22.27 -10.19
N PRO A 396 12.59 -20.94 -10.29
CA PRO A 396 11.31 -20.32 -9.95
C PRO A 396 10.24 -20.63 -11.00
N LYS A 397 9.03 -20.11 -10.79
CA LYS A 397 7.93 -20.12 -11.78
C LYS A 397 8.45 -19.87 -13.21
N PRO A 398 7.88 -20.54 -14.24
CA PRO A 398 6.75 -21.48 -14.18
C PRO A 398 7.11 -22.87 -13.65
N ASN A 399 8.35 -23.09 -13.19
CA ASN A 399 8.76 -24.36 -12.61
C ASN A 399 8.20 -24.52 -11.19
N SER A 400 8.16 -25.77 -10.72
CA SER A 400 7.82 -26.13 -9.34
C SER A 400 8.75 -27.24 -8.89
N PHE A 401 8.83 -27.44 -7.57
CA PHE A 401 9.61 -28.51 -6.94
C PHE A 401 8.72 -29.27 -5.94
N SER A 402 9.03 -30.53 -5.70
CA SER A 402 8.28 -31.37 -4.75
C SER A 402 8.52 -30.97 -3.29
N GLU A 403 7.58 -31.31 -2.41
CA GLU A 403 7.76 -31.18 -0.95
C GLU A 403 8.99 -31.94 -0.47
N GLU A 404 9.21 -33.15 -0.98
CA GLU A 404 10.39 -33.96 -0.65
C GLU A 404 11.69 -33.22 -0.97
N ALA A 405 11.79 -32.62 -2.17
CA ALA A 405 12.95 -31.83 -2.56
C ALA A 405 13.10 -30.59 -1.67
N ALA A 406 12.00 -29.88 -1.39
CA ALA A 406 11.99 -28.71 -0.53
C ALA A 406 12.54 -29.03 0.87
N LEU A 407 12.05 -30.09 1.51
CA LEU A 407 12.49 -30.51 2.84
C LEU A 407 13.96 -30.93 2.84
N ALA A 408 14.43 -31.66 1.83
CA ALA A 408 15.81 -32.09 1.72
C ALA A 408 16.79 -30.94 1.49
N VAL A 409 16.44 -29.98 0.62
CA VAL A 409 17.32 -28.88 0.22
C VAL A 409 17.32 -27.76 1.25
N ALA A 410 16.14 -27.38 1.74
CA ALA A 410 16.00 -26.32 2.74
C ALA A 410 16.29 -26.81 4.18
N ASP A 411 16.30 -28.14 4.42
CA ASP A 411 16.54 -28.73 5.73
C ASP A 411 15.61 -28.13 6.79
N CYS A 412 14.32 -28.16 6.45
CA CYS A 412 13.25 -27.58 7.20
C CYS A 412 12.12 -28.60 7.42
N THR A 413 11.08 -28.21 8.14
CA THR A 413 9.91 -29.05 8.38
C THR A 413 8.74 -28.64 7.49
N VAL A 414 7.73 -29.50 7.37
CA VAL A 414 6.49 -29.18 6.63
C VAL A 414 5.83 -27.93 7.21
N GLU A 415 5.82 -27.78 8.54
CA GLU A 415 5.27 -26.59 9.21
C GLU A 415 6.02 -25.31 8.83
N THR A 416 7.30 -25.41 8.43
CA THR A 416 8.07 -24.27 7.92
C THR A 416 7.62 -23.90 6.50
N LEU A 417 7.31 -24.87 5.66
CA LEU A 417 6.76 -24.66 4.31
C LEU A 417 5.33 -24.09 4.38
N ASP A 418 4.51 -24.59 5.29
CA ASP A 418 3.17 -24.06 5.58
C ASP A 418 3.25 -22.60 6.02
N ALA A 419 4.12 -22.29 6.99
CA ALA A 419 4.31 -20.92 7.47
C ALA A 419 4.80 -19.97 6.35
N LEU A 420 5.68 -20.43 5.46
CA LEU A 420 6.09 -19.66 4.29
C LEU A 420 4.94 -19.45 3.30
N SER A 421 4.11 -20.47 3.08
CA SER A 421 2.94 -20.38 2.20
C SER A 421 1.89 -19.42 2.77
N ASP A 422 1.71 -19.41 4.10
CA ASP A 422 0.84 -18.47 4.81
C ASP A 422 1.30 -17.02 4.68
N THR A 423 2.59 -16.78 4.42
CA THR A 423 3.11 -15.43 4.13
C THR A 423 2.87 -14.97 2.69
N GLY A 424 2.53 -15.89 1.79
CA GLY A 424 2.42 -15.65 0.35
C GLY A 424 3.76 -15.49 -0.36
N LEU A 425 4.89 -15.84 0.29
CA LEU A 425 6.22 -15.86 -0.35
C LEU A 425 6.52 -17.18 -1.05
N LEU A 426 5.89 -18.27 -0.61
CA LEU A 426 5.90 -19.58 -1.24
C LEU A 426 4.49 -19.90 -1.75
N GLU A 427 4.38 -20.50 -2.91
CA GLU A 427 3.08 -20.81 -3.54
C GLU A 427 2.93 -22.31 -3.75
N SER A 428 1.74 -22.84 -3.48
CA SER A 428 1.40 -24.23 -3.82
C SER A 428 1.14 -24.35 -5.33
N SER A 429 1.73 -25.35 -5.97
CA SER A 429 1.62 -25.63 -7.40
C SER A 429 1.01 -27.01 -7.68
N GLY A 430 0.10 -27.45 -6.82
CA GLY A 430 -0.53 -28.78 -6.85
C GLY A 430 -0.38 -29.50 -5.51
N THR A 431 -0.74 -30.79 -5.50
CA THR A 431 -0.54 -31.65 -4.33
C THR A 431 0.96 -31.83 -4.09
N ASP A 432 1.43 -31.47 -2.90
CA ASP A 432 2.82 -31.64 -2.43
C ASP A 432 3.88 -30.99 -3.35
N ARG A 433 3.52 -29.88 -4.01
CA ARG A 433 4.44 -29.10 -4.84
C ARG A 433 4.39 -27.64 -4.51
N TYR A 434 5.55 -27.02 -4.55
CA TYR A 434 5.72 -25.60 -4.26
C TYR A 434 6.46 -24.89 -5.40
N THR A 435 6.32 -23.57 -5.45
CA THR A 435 7.07 -22.71 -6.35
C THR A 435 7.33 -21.35 -5.72
N LEU A 436 8.43 -20.72 -6.13
CA LEU A 436 8.72 -19.33 -5.83
C LEU A 436 8.47 -18.48 -7.08
N HIS A 437 7.85 -17.33 -6.91
CA HIS A 437 7.80 -16.32 -7.96
C HIS A 437 9.23 -15.82 -8.27
N GLN A 438 9.52 -15.52 -9.54
CA GLN A 438 10.85 -15.18 -10.04
C GLN A 438 11.48 -14.02 -9.27
N THR A 439 10.72 -12.94 -9.03
CA THR A 439 11.24 -11.79 -8.26
C THR A 439 11.43 -12.07 -6.77
N ILE A 440 10.73 -13.05 -6.21
CA ILE A 440 10.90 -13.47 -4.81
C ILE A 440 12.15 -14.34 -4.70
N ALA A 441 12.39 -15.24 -5.66
CA ALA A 441 13.64 -15.98 -5.77
C ALA A 441 14.84 -15.02 -5.95
N ASP A 442 14.72 -14.04 -6.86
CA ASP A 442 15.72 -12.96 -7.04
C ASP A 442 15.99 -12.22 -5.71
N TYR A 443 14.94 -11.85 -4.97
CA TYR A 443 15.06 -11.18 -3.68
C TYR A 443 15.76 -12.06 -2.63
N ALA A 444 15.33 -13.31 -2.49
CA ALA A 444 15.89 -14.27 -1.55
C ALA A 444 17.39 -14.48 -1.81
N HIS A 445 17.78 -14.61 -3.08
CA HIS A 445 19.18 -14.69 -3.50
C HIS A 445 19.96 -13.40 -3.17
N PHE A 446 19.38 -12.23 -3.43
CA PHE A 446 20.00 -10.95 -3.12
C PHE A 446 20.20 -10.74 -1.60
N ALA A 447 19.19 -11.06 -0.79
CA ALA A 447 19.21 -10.89 0.67
C ALA A 447 20.25 -11.80 1.38
N LEU A 448 20.70 -12.85 0.71
CA LEU A 448 21.78 -13.73 1.19
C LEU A 448 23.16 -13.10 1.09
N VAL A 449 23.38 -12.12 0.20
CA VAL A 449 24.71 -11.56 -0.07
C VAL A 449 25.19 -10.74 1.12
N GLY A 450 26.31 -11.15 1.72
CA GLY A 450 26.93 -10.43 2.83
C GLY A 450 26.24 -10.62 4.19
N THR A 451 25.30 -11.57 4.30
CA THR A 451 24.64 -11.93 5.57
C THR A 451 25.18 -13.24 6.14
N ARG A 452 24.84 -13.56 7.40
CA ARG A 452 25.22 -14.83 8.03
C ARG A 452 24.72 -16.08 7.29
N PHE A 453 23.78 -15.91 6.37
CA PHE A 453 23.15 -17.00 5.62
C PHE A 453 23.91 -17.35 4.33
N SER A 454 24.94 -16.60 3.91
CA SER A 454 25.67 -16.89 2.65
C SER A 454 26.29 -18.30 2.64
N ALA A 455 26.80 -18.77 3.80
CA ALA A 455 27.32 -20.14 3.93
C ALA A 455 26.19 -21.19 3.77
N SER A 456 25.01 -20.90 4.31
CA SER A 456 23.84 -21.78 4.19
C SER A 456 23.32 -21.85 2.75
N HIS A 457 23.45 -20.79 1.96
CA HIS A 457 23.06 -20.82 0.55
C HIS A 457 24.00 -21.69 -0.29
N THR A 458 25.31 -21.65 0.00
CA THR A 458 26.27 -22.57 -0.63
C THR A 458 25.91 -24.02 -0.29
N ALA A 459 25.58 -24.30 0.97
CA ALA A 459 25.14 -25.62 1.40
C ALA A 459 23.81 -26.04 0.74
N ALA A 460 22.88 -25.12 0.48
CA ALA A 460 21.62 -25.42 -0.21
C ALA A 460 21.87 -25.95 -1.63
N TYR A 461 22.78 -25.35 -2.40
CA TYR A 461 23.17 -25.90 -3.71
C TYR A 461 23.81 -27.29 -3.59
N GLU A 462 24.61 -27.55 -2.56
CA GLU A 462 25.19 -28.89 -2.34
C GLU A 462 24.11 -29.92 -2.01
N LYS A 463 23.12 -29.55 -1.19
CA LYS A 463 21.97 -30.39 -0.88
C LYS A 463 21.11 -30.65 -2.12
N LEU A 464 20.90 -29.64 -2.98
CA LEU A 464 20.19 -29.80 -4.26
C LEU A 464 20.91 -30.81 -5.17
N ILE A 465 22.23 -30.67 -5.34
CA ILE A 465 23.03 -31.60 -6.15
C ILE A 465 22.94 -33.02 -5.59
N ALA A 466 23.12 -33.19 -4.28
CA ALA A 466 23.04 -34.49 -3.62
C ALA A 466 21.64 -35.14 -3.73
N PHE A 467 20.60 -34.32 -3.58
CA PHE A 467 19.21 -34.74 -3.74
C PHE A 467 18.96 -35.24 -5.17
N VAL A 468 19.30 -34.43 -6.19
CA VAL A 468 19.11 -34.80 -7.60
C VAL A 468 19.87 -36.07 -7.98
N ILE A 469 21.12 -36.23 -7.54
CA ILE A 469 21.88 -37.47 -7.80
C ILE A 469 21.15 -38.69 -7.23
N SER A 470 20.68 -38.58 -5.98
CA SER A 470 19.96 -39.66 -5.30
C SER A 470 18.61 -39.95 -5.98
N TYR A 471 17.89 -38.90 -6.36
CA TYR A 471 16.59 -38.97 -7.03
C TYR A 471 16.69 -39.64 -8.40
N VAL A 472 17.64 -39.21 -9.23
CA VAL A 472 17.85 -39.78 -10.57
C VAL A 472 18.22 -41.26 -10.48
N GLU A 473 19.10 -41.66 -9.55
CA GLU A 473 19.48 -43.06 -9.38
C GLU A 473 18.30 -43.93 -8.90
N LEU A 474 17.49 -43.42 -7.96
CA LEU A 474 16.31 -44.09 -7.44
C LEU A 474 15.24 -44.28 -8.52
N HIS A 475 15.02 -43.25 -9.36
CA HIS A 475 13.96 -43.20 -10.36
C HIS A 475 14.45 -43.42 -11.80
N LYS A 476 15.64 -43.99 -12.01
CA LYS A 476 16.26 -44.17 -13.35
C LYS A 476 15.44 -44.97 -14.38
N LYS A 477 14.35 -45.61 -13.96
CA LYS A 477 13.42 -46.36 -14.82
C LYS A 477 12.03 -45.73 -14.92
N ASP A 478 11.78 -44.65 -14.16
CA ASP A 478 10.51 -43.95 -14.11
C ASP A 478 10.65 -42.62 -14.85
N TYR A 479 10.44 -42.68 -16.17
CA TYR A 479 10.61 -41.52 -17.04
C TYR A 479 9.61 -40.40 -16.75
N GLU A 480 8.41 -40.72 -16.25
CA GLU A 480 7.39 -39.72 -15.94
C GLU A 480 7.83 -38.86 -14.74
N LEU A 481 8.37 -39.48 -13.69
CA LEU A 481 8.91 -38.75 -12.54
C LEU A 481 10.16 -37.91 -12.91
N LEU A 482 11.05 -38.46 -13.75
CA LEU A 482 12.22 -37.72 -14.21
C LEU A 482 11.86 -36.54 -15.14
N GLU A 483 10.84 -36.69 -15.98
CA GLU A 483 10.33 -35.61 -16.83
C GLU A 483 9.69 -34.51 -15.98
N MET A 484 8.95 -34.86 -14.93
CA MET A 484 8.36 -33.89 -14.00
C MET A 484 9.41 -33.04 -13.28
N GLU A 485 10.55 -33.64 -12.91
CA GLU A 485 11.65 -32.95 -12.23
C GLU A 485 12.75 -32.44 -13.18
N PHE A 486 12.52 -32.49 -14.50
CA PHE A 486 13.54 -32.20 -15.51
C PHE A 486 14.26 -30.86 -15.29
N ASN A 487 13.51 -29.77 -15.06
CA ASN A 487 14.10 -28.44 -14.88
C ASN A 487 14.91 -28.32 -13.58
N MET A 488 14.50 -29.00 -12.51
CA MET A 488 15.28 -29.09 -11.28
C MET A 488 16.58 -29.87 -11.51
N ILE A 489 16.52 -30.96 -12.28
CA ILE A 489 17.70 -31.77 -12.64
C ILE A 489 18.69 -30.90 -13.44
N ILE A 490 18.24 -30.18 -14.47
CA ILE A 490 19.10 -29.28 -15.25
C ILE A 490 19.75 -28.22 -14.36
N ALA A 491 18.98 -27.57 -13.48
CA ALA A 491 19.54 -26.55 -12.59
C ALA A 491 20.59 -27.11 -11.62
N ALA A 492 20.40 -28.34 -11.11
CA ALA A 492 21.41 -29.01 -10.29
C ALA A 492 22.67 -29.35 -11.09
N LEU A 493 22.53 -29.75 -12.37
CA LEU A 493 23.66 -30.00 -13.27
C LEU A 493 24.48 -28.74 -13.52
N GLU A 494 23.82 -27.61 -13.81
CA GLU A 494 24.45 -26.31 -14.00
C GLU A 494 25.19 -25.86 -12.73
N ALA A 495 24.53 -25.94 -11.56
CA ALA A 495 25.12 -25.58 -10.28
C ALA A 495 26.37 -26.44 -9.95
N ALA A 496 26.34 -27.74 -10.26
CA ALA A 496 27.48 -28.62 -10.06
C ALA A 496 28.62 -28.32 -11.05
N GLN A 497 28.30 -27.94 -12.29
CA GLN A 497 29.30 -27.50 -13.26
C GLN A 497 30.04 -26.26 -12.76
N GLU A 498 29.30 -25.25 -12.28
CA GLU A 498 29.87 -24.01 -11.74
C GLU A 498 30.73 -24.27 -10.49
N LYS A 499 30.36 -25.26 -9.67
CA LYS A 499 31.09 -25.65 -8.46
C LYS A 499 32.19 -26.69 -8.69
N GLY A 500 32.43 -27.13 -9.92
CA GLY A 500 33.46 -28.11 -10.25
C GLY A 500 33.17 -29.55 -9.75
N LYS A 501 31.91 -29.88 -9.45
CA LYS A 501 31.46 -31.20 -8.96
C LYS A 501 30.96 -32.14 -10.07
N GLN A 502 31.44 -31.93 -11.31
CA GLN A 502 30.99 -32.65 -12.50
C GLN A 502 31.15 -34.17 -12.36
N ALA A 503 32.18 -34.64 -11.67
CA ALA A 503 32.44 -36.07 -11.47
C ALA A 503 31.38 -36.79 -10.61
N GLU A 504 30.66 -36.07 -9.77
CA GLU A 504 29.58 -36.62 -8.94
C GLU A 504 28.30 -36.87 -9.75
N LEU A 505 28.13 -36.18 -10.88
CA LEU A 505 26.98 -36.26 -11.77
C LEU A 505 27.10 -37.35 -12.85
N VAL A 506 28.30 -37.84 -13.13
CA VAL A 506 28.56 -38.84 -14.20
C VAL A 506 28.40 -40.29 -13.66
N ARG A 507 27.48 -40.51 -12.72
CA ARG A 507 27.11 -41.85 -12.27
C ARG A 507 25.69 -42.16 -12.73
N GLY A 508 25.57 -42.92 -13.81
CA GLY A 508 24.30 -43.40 -14.36
C GLY A 508 24.16 -43.15 -15.84
#